data_AF-A0A7C7GUG7-F1
#
_entry.id   AF-A0A7C7GUG7-F1
#
_cell.length_a   1.000
_cell.length_b   1.000
_cell.length_c   1.000
_cell.angle_alpha   90.00
_cell.angle_beta   90.00
_cell.angle_gamma   90.00
#
_symmetry.space_group_name_H-M   'P 1'
#
loop_
_entity.id
_entity.type
_entity.pdbx_description
1 polymer ?
#
loop_
_entity_poly.entity_id
_entity_poly.type
_entity_poly.pdbx_seq_one_letter_code
_entity_poly.pdbx_strand_id
1 'polypeptide(L)'
;MVVKSSLFRKSVFSLLTGVIFIVLLNIIGRYKFERFDLTSEKRYTLSEASMNLAEGLDDIVYVKVYLEGEFPAGFQRLRNSTKEMLDEFRAYSNNNIEYEFINPSESSEDKIRNKLYDELMKQGLQPTSLQLKEEGGSAQKIIFPGAIFTYKERQLPLQLLKNRMGAHPEEMLNNSVQGLEYEISNVIRKLK
;
A
#
# COMPACT_ATOMS: atom_id res chain seq x y z
N MET A 1 22.08 -34.19 -64.64
CA MET A 1 21.79 -34.38 -63.20
C MET A 1 22.42 -33.23 -62.40
N VAL A 2 21.89 -32.00 -62.46
CA VAL A 2 22.48 -30.81 -61.77
C VAL A 2 21.44 -29.90 -61.08
N VAL A 3 20.14 -30.08 -61.31
CA VAL A 3 19.10 -29.12 -60.86
C VAL A 3 18.66 -29.32 -59.38
N LYS A 4 18.88 -30.50 -58.77
CA LYS A 4 18.42 -30.79 -57.39
C LYS A 4 19.15 -30.00 -56.29
N SER A 5 20.39 -29.56 -56.52
CA SER A 5 21.20 -28.91 -55.48
C SER A 5 20.79 -27.46 -55.19
N SER A 6 20.26 -26.74 -56.19
CA SER A 6 19.84 -25.34 -56.03
C SER A 6 18.52 -25.21 -55.28
N LEU A 7 17.59 -26.14 -55.51
CA LEU A 7 16.32 -26.23 -54.78
C LEU A 7 16.56 -26.57 -53.31
N PHE A 8 17.47 -27.51 -53.02
CA PHE A 8 17.83 -27.87 -51.65
C PHE A 8 18.49 -26.69 -50.90
N ARG A 9 19.41 -25.96 -51.54
CA ARG A 9 20.01 -24.75 -50.95
C ARG A 9 18.98 -23.64 -50.68
N LYS A 10 18.00 -23.44 -51.57
CA LYS A 10 16.90 -22.49 -51.35
C LYS A 10 15.99 -22.91 -50.20
N SER A 11 15.68 -24.20 -50.08
CA SER A 11 14.88 -24.72 -48.96
C SER A 11 15.62 -24.62 -47.63
N VAL A 12 16.93 -24.91 -47.60
CA VAL A 12 17.77 -24.76 -46.40
C VAL A 12 17.89 -23.28 -46.01
N PHE A 13 18.06 -22.39 -46.97
CA PHE A 13 18.10 -20.94 -46.71
C PHE A 13 16.76 -20.41 -46.18
N SER A 14 15.64 -20.89 -46.74
CA SER A 14 14.29 -20.55 -46.27
C SER A 14 14.05 -21.03 -44.82
N LEU A 15 14.47 -22.25 -44.50
CA LEU A 15 14.38 -22.80 -43.14
C LEU A 15 15.25 -22.01 -42.15
N LEU A 16 16.51 -21.69 -42.51
CA LEU A 16 17.39 -20.86 -41.69
C LEU A 16 16.80 -19.47 -41.44
N THR A 17 16.20 -18.85 -42.47
CA THR A 17 15.56 -17.55 -42.34
C THR A 17 14.35 -17.61 -41.39
N GLY A 18 13.53 -18.66 -41.50
CA GLY A 18 12.39 -18.88 -40.59
C GLY A 18 12.82 -19.08 -39.14
N VAL A 19 13.88 -19.87 -38.90
CA VAL A 19 14.42 -20.08 -37.55
C VAL A 19 14.98 -18.80 -36.96
N ILE A 20 15.74 -18.02 -37.74
CA ILE A 20 16.26 -16.70 -37.31
C ILE A 20 15.10 -15.75 -36.96
N PHE A 21 14.03 -15.76 -37.75
CA PHE A 21 12.86 -14.93 -37.50
C PHE A 21 12.15 -15.31 -36.19
N ILE A 22 11.98 -16.61 -35.91
CA ILE A 22 11.40 -17.11 -34.66
C ILE A 22 12.29 -16.76 -33.46
N VAL A 23 13.62 -16.86 -33.60
CA VAL A 23 14.57 -16.48 -32.55
C VAL A 23 14.51 -14.97 -32.27
N LEU A 24 14.45 -14.13 -33.31
CA LEU A 24 14.30 -12.68 -33.15
C LEU A 24 12.96 -12.31 -32.49
N LEU A 25 11.85 -12.96 -32.88
CA LEU A 25 10.56 -12.79 -32.21
C LEU A 25 10.61 -13.21 -30.74
N ASN A 26 11.34 -14.27 -30.40
CA ASN A 26 11.49 -14.71 -29.01
C ASN A 26 12.32 -13.71 -28.17
N ILE A 27 13.38 -13.16 -28.76
CA ILE A 27 14.22 -12.12 -28.12
C ILE A 27 13.41 -10.84 -27.93
N ILE A 28 12.73 -10.34 -28.96
CA ILE A 28 11.87 -9.15 -28.86
C ILE A 28 10.75 -9.39 -27.84
N GLY A 29 10.16 -10.59 -27.84
CA GLY A 29 9.18 -11.01 -26.83
C GLY A 29 9.74 -10.90 -25.42
N ARG A 30 10.95 -11.40 -25.16
CA ARG A 30 11.62 -11.30 -23.84
C ARG A 30 11.87 -9.85 -23.38
N TYR A 31 12.17 -8.93 -24.30
CA TYR A 31 12.43 -7.53 -23.94
C TYR A 31 11.15 -6.67 -23.84
N LYS A 32 10.03 -7.10 -24.40
CA LYS A 32 8.73 -6.42 -24.32
C LYS A 32 7.77 -6.97 -23.26
N PHE A 33 8.25 -7.82 -22.35
CA PHE A 33 7.54 -8.07 -21.09
C PHE A 33 7.92 -7.01 -20.05
N GLU A 34 7.55 -5.75 -20.33
CA GLU A 34 7.06 -4.93 -19.22
C GLU A 34 5.88 -5.72 -18.64
N ARG A 35 5.94 -6.05 -17.35
CA ARG A 35 4.80 -6.63 -16.65
C ARG A 35 3.67 -5.59 -16.66
N PHE A 36 2.92 -5.52 -17.76
CA PHE A 36 1.59 -4.98 -17.74
C PHE A 36 0.75 -6.01 -16.99
N ASP A 37 0.72 -5.85 -15.67
CA ASP A 37 -0.20 -6.56 -14.81
C ASP A 37 -1.62 -6.07 -15.14
N LEU A 38 -2.25 -6.76 -16.08
CA LEU A 38 -3.64 -6.54 -16.49
C LEU A 38 -4.63 -7.22 -15.54
N THR A 39 -4.15 -7.83 -14.44
CA THR A 39 -5.01 -8.46 -13.43
C THR A 39 -5.34 -7.52 -12.26
N SER A 40 -4.69 -6.37 -12.17
CA SER A 40 -5.00 -5.34 -11.20
C SER A 40 -6.26 -4.59 -11.64
N GLU A 41 -7.38 -4.85 -11.00
CA GLU A 41 -8.46 -3.86 -10.96
C GLU A 41 -7.83 -2.52 -10.55
N LYS A 42 -7.91 -1.50 -11.41
CA LYS A 42 -7.35 -0.15 -11.23
C LYS A 42 -7.94 0.64 -10.04
N ARG A 43 -8.51 -0.04 -9.05
CA ARG A 43 -9.20 0.57 -7.91
C ARG A 43 -8.23 1.25 -6.94
N TYR A 44 -6.94 0.91 -7.00
CA TYR A 44 -5.89 1.42 -6.10
C TYR A 44 -4.68 1.99 -6.84
N THR A 45 -4.83 2.43 -8.09
CA THR A 45 -3.74 3.20 -8.74
C THR A 45 -3.76 4.62 -8.20
N LEU A 46 -2.63 5.10 -7.68
CA LEU A 46 -2.47 6.49 -7.27
C LEU A 46 -2.85 7.45 -8.40
N SER A 47 -3.45 8.59 -8.05
CA SER A 47 -3.59 9.70 -9.00
C SER A 47 -2.22 10.22 -9.43
N GLU A 48 -2.15 10.84 -10.61
CA GLU A 48 -0.92 11.48 -11.11
C GLU A 48 -0.33 12.48 -10.11
N ALA A 49 -1.18 13.22 -9.38
CA ALA A 49 -0.73 14.14 -8.36
C ALA A 49 -0.04 13.43 -7.19
N SER A 50 -0.57 12.29 -6.75
CA SER A 50 0.02 11.48 -5.67
C SER A 50 1.29 10.76 -6.11
N MET A 51 1.35 10.28 -7.36
CA MET A 51 2.57 9.70 -7.95
C MET A 51 3.70 10.74 -8.00
N ASN A 52 3.44 11.92 -8.57
CA ASN A 52 4.43 13.01 -8.63
C ASN A 52 4.89 13.46 -7.24
N LEU A 53 3.98 13.43 -6.24
CA LEU A 53 4.34 13.72 -4.86
C LEU A 53 5.30 12.67 -4.28
N ALA A 54 5.01 11.39 -4.51
CA ALA A 54 5.82 10.27 -4.04
C ALA A 54 7.21 10.26 -4.70
N GLU A 55 7.28 10.46 -6.02
CA GLU A 55 8.54 10.54 -6.79
C GLU A 55 9.43 11.69 -6.32
N GLY A 56 8.80 12.77 -5.85
CA GLY A 56 9.50 13.95 -5.35
C GLY A 56 10.07 13.83 -3.93
N LEU A 57 10.02 12.66 -3.29
CA LEU A 57 10.63 12.42 -1.98
C LEU A 57 12.14 12.22 -2.12
N ASP A 58 12.91 13.05 -1.44
CA ASP A 58 14.39 13.02 -1.45
C ASP A 58 15.01 12.27 -0.26
N ASP A 59 14.20 11.80 0.68
CA ASP A 59 14.59 11.11 1.91
C ASP A 59 13.45 10.20 2.38
N ILE A 60 13.70 9.33 3.35
CA ILE A 60 12.74 8.34 3.83
C ILE A 60 11.64 9.00 4.66
N VAL A 61 10.39 8.75 4.27
CA VAL A 61 9.20 8.97 5.10
C VAL A 61 8.91 7.67 5.84
N TYR A 62 9.13 7.69 7.16
CA TYR A 62 8.83 6.55 8.03
C TYR A 62 7.43 6.67 8.62
N VAL A 63 6.60 5.64 8.45
CA VAL A 63 5.20 5.63 8.85
C VAL A 63 4.93 4.55 9.90
N LYS A 64 4.60 4.97 11.12
CA LYS A 64 4.14 4.06 12.19
C LYS A 64 2.62 3.99 12.17
N VAL A 65 2.05 2.86 11.80
CA VAL A 65 0.60 2.64 11.71
C VAL A 65 0.11 1.87 12.95
N TYR A 66 -0.75 2.47 13.77
CA TYR A 66 -1.21 1.88 15.04
C TYR A 66 -2.49 1.06 14.87
N LEU A 67 -2.50 0.19 13.85
CA LEU A 67 -3.66 -0.60 13.45
C LEU A 67 -3.29 -2.07 13.26
N GLU A 68 -2.53 -2.64 14.20
CA GLU A 68 -2.19 -4.07 14.24
C GLU A 68 -2.91 -4.80 15.38
N GLY A 69 -3.32 -6.04 15.14
CA GLY A 69 -4.01 -6.89 16.10
C GLY A 69 -5.33 -7.46 15.59
N GLU A 70 -6.08 -8.08 16.49
CA GLU A 70 -7.38 -8.68 16.18
C GLU A 70 -8.49 -7.60 16.14
N PHE A 71 -9.11 -7.45 14.97
CA PHE A 71 -10.18 -6.49 14.74
C PHE A 71 -11.37 -7.09 13.99
N PRO A 72 -12.58 -6.49 14.05
CA PRO A 72 -13.68 -6.84 13.17
C PRO A 72 -13.34 -6.55 11.71
N ALA A 73 -14.07 -7.19 10.79
CA ALA A 73 -13.86 -7.10 9.34
C ALA A 73 -13.74 -5.65 8.82
N GLY A 74 -14.51 -4.72 9.39
CA GLY A 74 -14.46 -3.30 9.04
C GLY A 74 -13.08 -2.66 9.26
N PHE A 75 -12.47 -2.90 10.41
CA PHE A 75 -11.15 -2.37 10.77
C PHE A 75 -10.02 -3.14 10.10
N GLN A 76 -10.17 -4.46 9.89
CA GLN A 76 -9.24 -5.24 9.08
C GLN A 76 -9.18 -4.71 7.63
N ARG A 77 -10.32 -4.34 7.06
CA ARG A 77 -10.38 -3.69 5.74
C ARG A 77 -9.62 -2.35 5.75
N LEU A 78 -9.86 -1.49 6.74
CA LEU A 78 -9.13 -0.22 6.85
C LEU A 78 -7.61 -0.45 6.96
N ARG A 79 -7.19 -1.41 7.77
CA ARG A 79 -5.77 -1.81 7.91
C ARG A 79 -5.19 -2.25 6.56
N ASN A 80 -5.85 -3.19 5.89
CA ASN A 80 -5.35 -3.75 4.63
C ASN A 80 -5.29 -2.69 3.53
N SER A 81 -6.33 -1.85 3.39
CA SER A 81 -6.32 -0.75 2.42
C SER A 81 -5.27 0.32 2.77
N THR A 82 -4.98 0.55 4.05
CA THR A 82 -3.87 1.44 4.46
C THR A 82 -2.54 0.85 4.02
N LYS A 83 -2.33 -0.46 4.24
CA LYS A 83 -1.12 -1.15 3.81
C LYS A 83 -0.95 -1.11 2.30
N GLU A 84 -2.00 -1.46 1.55
CA GLU A 84 -2.02 -1.41 0.08
C GLU A 84 -1.71 -0.01 -0.42
N MET A 85 -2.32 1.03 0.16
CA MET A 85 -2.04 2.41 -0.22
C MET A 85 -0.57 2.79 0.04
N LEU A 86 -0.03 2.44 1.22
CA LEU A 86 1.38 2.69 1.52
C LEU A 86 2.33 1.89 0.61
N ASP A 87 1.94 0.68 0.18
CA ASP A 87 2.67 -0.12 -0.80
C ASP A 87 2.72 0.58 -2.17
N GLU A 88 1.61 1.16 -2.61
CA GLU A 88 1.55 1.96 -3.83
C GLU A 88 2.46 3.20 -3.74
N PHE A 89 2.33 4.00 -2.67
CA PHE A 89 3.20 5.15 -2.45
C PHE A 89 4.70 4.76 -2.40
N ARG A 90 5.03 3.62 -1.78
CA ARG A 90 6.39 3.07 -1.76
C ARG A 90 6.90 2.72 -3.17
N ALA A 91 6.05 2.14 -4.01
CA ALA A 91 6.41 1.77 -5.38
C ALA A 91 6.80 2.99 -6.25
N TYR A 92 6.16 4.15 -6.02
CA TYR A 92 6.44 5.39 -6.77
C TYR A 92 7.44 6.34 -6.08
N SER A 93 7.96 6.00 -4.89
CA SER A 93 8.88 6.88 -4.15
C SER A 93 10.33 6.40 -4.15
N ASN A 94 10.73 5.51 -5.07
CA ASN A 94 12.06 4.88 -5.07
C ASN A 94 12.39 4.23 -3.71
N ASN A 95 11.41 3.58 -3.09
CA ASN A 95 11.50 2.98 -1.75
C ASN A 95 11.71 3.98 -0.60
N ASN A 96 11.50 5.29 -0.81
CA ASN A 96 11.58 6.30 0.25
C ASN A 96 10.36 6.31 1.19
N ILE A 97 9.49 5.30 1.12
CA ILE A 97 8.41 5.12 2.09
C ILE A 97 8.59 3.78 2.78
N GLU A 98 8.83 3.86 4.07
CA GLU A 98 8.95 2.71 4.96
C GLU A 98 7.84 2.78 6.01
N TYR A 99 7.30 1.63 6.39
CA TYR A 99 6.21 1.60 7.34
C TYR A 99 6.22 0.33 8.18
N GLU A 100 5.68 0.46 9.39
CA GLU A 100 5.43 -0.65 10.30
C GLU A 100 4.02 -0.56 10.88
N PHE A 101 3.43 -1.72 11.16
CA PHE A 101 2.14 -1.83 11.83
C PHE A 101 2.38 -2.24 13.29
N ILE A 102 1.85 -1.45 14.22
CA ILE A 102 2.10 -1.56 15.66
C ILE A 102 0.78 -1.79 16.39
N ASN A 103 0.79 -2.71 17.34
CA ASN A 103 -0.32 -2.90 18.27
C ASN A 103 -0.02 -2.13 19.57
N PRO A 104 -0.64 -0.96 19.81
CA PRO A 104 -0.34 -0.16 21.00
C PRO A 104 -0.84 -0.83 22.30
N SER A 105 -1.63 -1.90 22.20
CA SER A 105 -2.18 -2.66 23.31
C SER A 105 -1.46 -3.98 23.58
N GLU A 106 -0.34 -4.27 22.91
CA GLU A 106 0.37 -5.55 23.00
C GLU A 106 0.96 -5.82 24.39
N SER A 107 1.41 -4.77 25.09
CA SER A 107 1.96 -4.90 26.44
C SER A 107 0.91 -5.37 27.44
N SER A 108 1.24 -6.45 28.17
CA SER A 108 0.46 -6.96 29.30
C SER A 108 0.50 -6.03 30.52
N GLU A 109 1.51 -5.17 30.62
CA GLU A 109 1.62 -4.17 31.69
C GLU A 109 0.81 -2.90 31.38
N ASP A 110 -0.20 -2.64 32.21
CA ASP A 110 -1.10 -1.48 32.08
C ASP A 110 -0.37 -0.14 32.11
N LYS A 111 0.68 -0.01 32.92
CA LYS A 111 1.46 1.24 33.02
C LYS A 111 2.17 1.58 31.71
N ILE A 112 2.76 0.59 31.05
CA ILE A 112 3.45 0.76 29.78
C ILE A 112 2.43 1.12 28.70
N ARG A 113 1.31 0.38 28.65
CA ARG A 113 0.23 0.62 27.69
C ARG A 113 -0.38 2.02 27.82
N ASN A 114 -0.71 2.44 29.04
CA ASN A 114 -1.29 3.74 29.29
C ASN A 114 -0.31 4.89 28.95
N LYS A 115 0.98 4.69 29.22
CA LYS A 115 2.00 5.67 28.82
C LYS A 115 2.07 5.83 27.30
N LEU A 116 2.03 4.72 26.55
CA LEU A 116 1.99 4.78 25.09
C LEU A 116 0.71 5.48 24.60
N TYR A 117 -0.44 5.18 25.20
CA TYR A 117 -1.70 5.86 24.86
C TYR A 117 -1.59 7.38 25.06
N ASP A 118 -1.02 7.82 26.19
CA ASP A 118 -0.80 9.23 26.47
C ASP A 118 0.15 9.88 25.46
N GLU A 119 1.19 9.18 25.03
CA GLU A 119 2.13 9.65 24.00
C GLU A 119 1.43 9.82 22.63
N LEU A 120 0.63 8.84 22.20
CA LEU A 120 -0.13 8.92 20.95
C LEU A 120 -1.13 10.07 20.97
N MET A 121 -1.80 10.28 22.10
CA MET A 121 -2.70 11.43 22.28
C MET A 121 -1.97 12.77 22.23
N LYS A 122 -0.80 12.88 22.87
CA LYS A 122 0.06 14.08 22.79
C LYS A 122 0.55 14.36 21.38
N GLN A 123 0.80 13.31 20.60
CA GLN A 123 1.16 13.42 19.18
C GLN A 123 -0.05 13.79 18.30
N GLY A 124 -1.27 13.79 18.84
CA GLY A 124 -2.48 14.25 18.16
C GLY A 124 -3.41 13.13 17.67
N LEU A 125 -3.08 11.86 17.91
CA LEU A 125 -3.97 10.73 17.58
C LEU A 125 -5.12 10.60 18.58
N GLN A 126 -6.29 10.22 18.08
CA GLN A 126 -7.48 10.03 18.91
C GLN A 126 -7.81 8.55 19.08
N PRO A 127 -8.04 8.07 20.31
CA PRO A 127 -8.47 6.70 20.56
C PRO A 127 -9.91 6.49 20.09
N THR A 128 -10.25 5.23 19.83
CA THR A 128 -11.62 4.78 19.53
C THR A 128 -11.90 3.50 20.32
N SER A 129 -13.10 3.39 20.88
CA SER A 129 -13.56 2.16 21.54
C SER A 129 -14.16 1.22 20.51
N LEU A 130 -13.56 0.05 20.37
CA LEU A 130 -13.99 -1.03 19.51
C LEU A 130 -14.82 -2.03 20.31
N GLN A 131 -16.04 -2.30 19.86
CA GLN A 131 -16.87 -3.36 20.42
C GLN A 131 -16.62 -4.65 19.64
N LEU A 132 -16.08 -5.66 20.33
CA LEU A 132 -15.89 -7.01 19.81
C LEU A 132 -17.05 -7.87 20.31
N LYS A 133 -17.72 -8.57 19.40
CA LYS A 133 -18.67 -9.64 19.76
C LYS A 133 -17.88 -10.91 19.98
N GLU A 134 -17.91 -11.42 21.21
CA GLU A 134 -17.33 -12.71 21.60
C GLU A 134 -18.46 -13.70 21.96
N GLU A 135 -18.18 -15.00 21.91
CA GLU A 135 -19.18 -16.05 22.13
C GLU A 135 -19.86 -15.99 23.53
N GLY A 136 -19.24 -15.30 24.49
CA GLY A 136 -19.76 -15.10 25.85
C GLY A 136 -20.20 -13.66 26.20
N GLY A 137 -20.15 -12.71 25.28
CA GLY A 137 -20.51 -11.31 25.55
C GLY A 137 -19.89 -10.28 24.59
N SER A 138 -19.98 -9.00 24.94
CA SER A 138 -19.32 -7.92 24.22
C SER A 138 -18.09 -7.45 24.99
N ALA A 139 -16.91 -7.56 24.38
CA ALA A 139 -15.67 -6.97 24.91
C ALA A 139 -15.44 -5.58 24.29
N GLN A 140 -14.93 -4.64 25.08
CA GLN A 140 -14.52 -3.32 24.60
C GLN A 140 -13.00 -3.22 24.59
N LYS A 141 -12.43 -2.84 23.45
CA LYS A 141 -10.99 -2.62 23.28
C LYS A 141 -10.72 -1.21 22.80
N ILE A 142 -9.80 -0.51 23.46
CA ILE A 142 -9.33 0.81 23.00
C ILE A 142 -8.30 0.59 21.90
N ILE A 143 -8.48 1.27 20.77
CA ILE A 143 -7.59 1.23 19.62
C ILE A 143 -7.25 2.65 19.15
N PHE A 144 -6.15 2.80 18.42
CA PHE A 144 -5.71 4.08 17.87
C PHE A 144 -5.65 4.00 16.34
N PRO A 145 -6.78 4.13 15.63
CA PRO A 145 -6.83 3.97 14.18
C PRO A 145 -6.23 5.20 13.48
N GLY A 146 -4.90 5.28 13.52
CA GLY A 146 -4.08 6.38 13.05
C GLY A 146 -2.66 5.95 12.74
N ALA A 147 -1.93 6.85 12.09
CA ALA A 147 -0.54 6.67 11.72
C ALA A 147 0.26 7.93 12.04
N ILE A 148 1.55 7.79 12.25
CA ILE A 148 2.46 8.90 12.47
C ILE A 148 3.51 8.87 11.37
N PHE A 149 3.57 9.96 10.61
CA PHE A 149 4.50 10.13 9.50
C PHE A 149 5.68 10.96 9.98
N THR A 150 6.88 10.44 9.78
CA THR A 150 8.14 11.10 10.15
C THR A 150 8.96 11.28 8.90
N TYR A 151 9.44 12.50 8.66
CA TYR A 151 10.27 12.83 7.51
C TYR A 151 11.27 13.89 7.94
N LYS A 152 12.57 13.56 7.86
CA LYS A 152 13.66 14.35 8.43
C LYS A 152 13.38 14.62 9.93
N GLU A 153 13.37 15.88 10.34
CA GLU A 153 13.11 16.28 11.74
C GLU A 153 11.63 16.57 12.03
N ARG A 154 10.73 16.36 11.06
CA ARG A 154 9.31 16.69 11.17
C ARG A 154 8.47 15.44 11.35
N GLN A 155 7.45 15.55 12.18
CA GLN A 155 6.49 14.48 12.43
C GLN A 155 5.06 15.04 12.39
N LEU A 156 4.17 14.33 11.71
CA LEU A 156 2.75 14.67 11.64
C LEU A 156 1.87 13.44 11.89
N PRO A 157 0.84 13.54 12.75
CA PRO A 157 -0.15 12.50 12.92
C PRO A 157 -1.15 12.49 11.75
N LEU A 158 -1.67 11.30 11.43
CA LEU A 158 -2.79 11.07 10.54
C LEU A 158 -3.83 10.20 11.24
N GLN A 159 -5.04 10.73 11.44
CA GLN A 159 -6.17 9.89 11.85
C GLN A 159 -6.71 9.13 10.62
N LEU A 160 -6.56 7.80 10.62
CA LEU A 160 -7.01 6.94 9.52
C LEU A 160 -8.52 6.75 9.56
N LEU A 161 -9.10 6.53 10.74
CA LEU A 161 -10.54 6.50 10.91
C LEU A 161 -11.10 7.92 11.04
N LYS A 162 -11.82 8.39 10.03
CA LYS A 162 -12.53 9.67 10.06
C LYS A 162 -13.83 9.55 10.85
N ASN A 163 -13.84 10.12 12.05
CA ASN A 163 -15.06 10.21 12.84
C ASN A 163 -15.97 11.33 12.33
N ARG A 164 -17.22 10.99 12.01
CA ARG A 164 -18.29 11.96 11.74
C ARG A 164 -19.41 11.70 12.72
N MET A 165 -19.74 12.70 13.54
CA MET A 165 -20.83 12.60 14.50
C MET A 165 -22.13 12.19 13.78
N GLY A 166 -22.76 11.11 14.28
CA GLY A 166 -24.03 10.59 13.75
C GLY A 166 -23.91 9.63 12.56
N ALA A 167 -22.71 9.39 12.01
CA ALA A 167 -22.53 8.40 10.94
C ALA A 167 -22.50 6.97 11.47
N HIS A 168 -22.94 6.01 10.64
CA HIS A 168 -22.87 4.59 11.01
C HIS A 168 -21.40 4.12 10.99
N PRO A 169 -20.95 3.23 11.92
CA PRO A 169 -19.55 2.80 11.98
C PRO A 169 -19.00 2.23 10.66
N GLU A 170 -19.82 1.47 9.92
CA GLU A 170 -19.42 0.94 8.62
C GLU A 170 -19.24 2.02 7.56
N GLU A 171 -20.09 3.05 7.57
CA GLU A 171 -19.99 4.19 6.66
C GLU A 171 -18.71 4.99 6.95
N MET A 172 -18.40 5.20 8.23
CA MET A 172 -17.14 5.84 8.64
C MET A 172 -15.92 5.09 8.12
N LEU A 173 -15.91 3.75 8.25
CA LEU A 173 -14.82 2.92 7.74
C LEU A 173 -14.72 2.98 6.20
N ASN A 174 -15.85 2.96 5.49
CA ASN A 174 -15.86 3.05 4.03
C ASN A 174 -15.35 4.41 3.55
N ASN A 175 -15.82 5.50 4.15
CA ASN A 175 -15.35 6.86 3.84
C ASN A 175 -13.86 7.01 4.17
N SER A 176 -13.40 6.40 5.26
CA SER A 176 -11.99 6.40 5.65
C SER A 176 -11.12 5.69 4.61
N VAL A 177 -11.53 4.49 4.16
CA VAL A 177 -10.85 3.74 3.11
C VAL A 177 -10.80 4.52 1.80
N GLN A 178 -11.91 5.12 1.38
CA GLN A 178 -11.99 5.90 0.14
C GLN A 178 -11.12 7.18 0.19
N GLY A 179 -10.93 7.76 1.37
CA GLY A 179 -10.14 8.98 1.57
C GLY A 179 -8.63 8.75 1.77
N LEU A 180 -8.16 7.50 1.85
CA LEU A 180 -6.77 7.19 2.23
C LEU A 180 -5.73 7.91 1.37
N GLU A 181 -5.88 7.87 0.04
CA GLU A 181 -4.93 8.51 -0.87
C GLU A 181 -4.81 10.01 -0.58
N TYR A 182 -5.94 10.71 -0.52
CA TYR A 182 -5.96 12.15 -0.27
C TYR A 182 -5.31 12.50 1.07
N GLU A 183 -5.63 11.75 2.12
CA GLU A 183 -5.15 12.01 3.47
C GLU A 183 -3.65 11.74 3.61
N ILE A 184 -3.16 10.64 3.04
CA ILE A 184 -1.73 10.31 3.02
C ILE A 184 -0.96 11.35 2.18
N SER A 185 -1.43 11.67 0.97
CA SER A 185 -0.85 12.73 0.14
C SER A 185 -0.82 14.08 0.85
N ASN A 186 -1.87 14.42 1.60
CA ASN A 186 -1.92 15.67 2.34
C ASN A 186 -0.89 15.73 3.46
N VAL A 187 -0.67 14.63 4.18
CA VAL A 187 0.34 14.58 5.25
C VAL A 187 1.75 14.61 4.67
N ILE A 188 2.03 13.83 3.63
CA ILE A 188 3.33 13.84 2.94
C ILE A 188 3.65 15.25 2.41
N ARG A 189 2.68 15.90 1.76
CA ARG A 189 2.83 17.28 1.26
C ARG A 189 3.14 18.30 2.36
N LYS A 190 2.60 18.12 3.58
CA LYS A 190 2.85 19.02 4.72
C LYS A 190 4.20 18.76 5.39
N LEU A 191 4.76 17.56 5.25
CA LEU A 191 6.05 17.19 5.81
C LEU A 191 7.21 17.73 4.96
N LYS A 192 7.06 17.69 3.64
CA LYS A 192 7.98 18.27 2.67
C LYS A 192 8.09 19.80 2.83
#